data_AF-A0A8T3C2V7-F1
#
_entry.id   AF-A0A8T3C2V7-F1
#
_cell.length_a   1.000
_cell.length_b   1.000
_cell.length_c   1.000
_cell.angle_alpha   90.00
_cell.angle_beta   90.00
_cell.angle_gamma   90.00
#
_symmetry.space_group_name_H-M   'P 1'
#
loop_
_entity.id
_entity.type
_entity.pdbx_description
1 polymer ?
#
loop_
_entity_poly.entity_id
_entity_poly.type
_entity_poly.pdbx_seq_one_letter_code
_entity_poly.pdbx_strand_id
1 'polypeptide(L)'
;MAVGFHNLNSSYGLKKLDEYLLPRSYITGYQASKDDIAVHAEFFAPPLADYVNVFRWYNHIEALLRMSGVSGEGQGLKVEGSSSISEEAPASPPIADTKI
;
A
#
# COMPACT_ATOMS: atom_id res chain seq x y z
N MET A 1 -5.47 8.13 12.59
CA MET A 1 -6.40 7.05 12.99
C MET A 1 -6.48 6.09 11.83
N ALA A 2 -6.18 4.80 12.02
CA ALA A 2 -6.27 3.82 10.95
C ALA A 2 -7.74 3.56 10.63
N VAL A 3 -8.14 3.72 9.36
CA VAL A 3 -9.48 3.38 8.90
C VAL A 3 -9.45 1.91 8.48
N GLY A 4 -10.24 1.08 9.16
CA GLY A 4 -10.38 -0.34 8.83
C GLY A 4 -11.71 -0.60 8.13
N PHE A 5 -11.66 -1.29 6.99
CA PHE A 5 -12.86 -1.81 6.33
C PHE A 5 -12.91 -3.32 6.52
N HIS A 6 -14.12 -3.84 6.75
CA HIS A 6 -14.35 -5.26 6.98
C HIS A 6 -15.48 -5.74 6.08
N ASN A 7 -15.38 -6.98 5.60
CA ASN A 7 -16.40 -7.63 4.77
C ASN A 7 -16.80 -6.79 3.54
N LEU A 8 -15.83 -6.33 2.75
CA LEU A 8 -16.05 -5.48 1.56
C LEU A 8 -16.82 -6.17 0.42
N ASN A 9 -17.03 -7.49 0.50
CA ASN A 9 -17.89 -8.24 -0.41
C ASN A 9 -19.33 -8.42 0.14
N SER A 10 -19.65 -7.80 1.26
CA SER A 10 -21.01 -7.75 1.82
C SER A 10 -21.66 -6.39 1.56
N SER A 11 -22.98 -6.36 1.45
CA SER A 11 -23.75 -5.11 1.28
C SER A 11 -23.51 -4.12 2.43
N TYR A 12 -23.32 -4.60 3.67
CA TYR A 12 -22.98 -3.73 4.79
C TYR A 12 -21.59 -3.09 4.65
N GLY A 13 -20.58 -3.88 4.29
CA GLY A 13 -19.21 -3.40 4.09
C GLY A 13 -19.10 -2.42 2.92
N LEU A 14 -19.76 -2.74 1.79
CA LEU A 14 -19.84 -1.85 0.63
C LEU A 14 -20.50 -0.52 0.97
N LYS A 15 -21.62 -0.53 1.71
CA LYS A 15 -22.30 0.70 2.13
C LYS A 15 -21.38 1.58 2.99
N LYS A 16 -20.64 0.99 3.92
CA LYS A 16 -19.68 1.73 4.76
C LYS A 16 -18.55 2.34 3.95
N LEU A 17 -18.01 1.61 2.97
CA LEU A 17 -17.00 2.15 2.08
C LEU A 17 -17.57 3.25 1.18
N ASP A 18 -18.79 3.10 0.69
CA ASP A 18 -19.48 4.11 -0.15
C ASP A 18 -19.66 5.43 0.60
N GLU A 19 -20.19 5.37 1.82
CA GLU A 19 -20.32 6.53 2.71
C GLU A 19 -18.96 7.17 3.02
N TYR A 20 -17.91 6.37 3.20
CA TYR A 20 -16.55 6.86 3.43
C TYR A 20 -15.96 7.57 2.20
N LEU A 21 -16.23 7.05 1.00
CA LEU A 21 -15.76 7.58 -0.28
C LEU A 21 -16.61 8.74 -0.81
N LEU A 22 -17.75 9.05 -0.18
CA LEU A 22 -18.59 10.18 -0.60
C LEU A 22 -17.80 11.51 -0.66
N PRO A 23 -17.04 11.92 0.38
CA PRO A 23 -16.20 13.10 0.31
C PRO A 23 -14.76 12.82 -0.16
N ARG A 24 -14.43 11.60 -0.60
CA ARG A 24 -13.03 11.19 -0.85
C ARG A 24 -12.84 10.57 -2.23
N SER A 25 -11.74 10.94 -2.88
CA SER A 25 -11.35 10.33 -4.15
C SER A 25 -10.46 9.10 -3.99
N TYR A 26 -9.81 8.94 -2.84
CA TYR A 26 -8.88 7.87 -2.50
C TYR A 26 -9.08 7.42 -1.05
N ILE A 27 -8.57 6.24 -0.69
CA ILE A 27 -8.67 5.71 0.68
C ILE A 27 -7.92 6.62 1.67
N THR A 28 -6.75 7.11 1.28
CA THR A 28 -5.94 8.06 2.04
C THR A 28 -5.40 9.18 1.17
N GLY A 29 -5.38 10.41 1.71
CA GLY A 29 -4.84 11.57 1.01
C GLY A 29 -5.65 11.97 -0.24
N TYR A 30 -4.94 12.51 -1.23
CA TYR A 30 -5.52 13.08 -2.46
C TYR A 30 -4.90 12.49 -3.74
N GLN A 31 -4.11 11.42 -3.61
CA GLN A 31 -3.45 10.72 -4.70
C GLN A 31 -3.54 9.22 -4.46
N ALA A 32 -3.48 8.42 -5.52
CA ALA A 32 -3.49 6.97 -5.40
C ALA A 32 -2.33 6.50 -4.52
N SER A 33 -2.63 5.64 -3.55
CA SER A 33 -1.68 5.14 -2.56
C SER A 33 -1.73 3.62 -2.44
N LYS A 34 -0.82 3.06 -1.64
CA LYS A 34 -0.83 1.63 -1.31
C LYS A 34 -2.13 1.19 -0.64
N ASP A 35 -2.80 2.11 0.06
CA ASP A 35 -4.07 1.82 0.73
C ASP A 35 -5.18 1.60 -0.28
N ASP A 36 -5.20 2.34 -1.40
CA ASP A 36 -6.16 2.11 -2.49
C ASP A 36 -5.97 0.72 -3.09
N ILE A 37 -4.72 0.31 -3.33
CA ILE A 37 -4.41 -1.01 -3.89
C ILE A 37 -4.83 -2.12 -2.92
N ALA A 38 -4.54 -1.94 -1.62
CA ALA A 38 -4.91 -2.92 -0.60
C ALA A 38 -6.43 -3.10 -0.50
N VAL A 39 -7.19 -1.99 -0.46
CA VAL A 39 -8.66 -2.07 -0.42
C VAL A 39 -9.23 -2.61 -1.73
N HIS A 40 -8.63 -2.25 -2.86
CA HIS A 40 -9.06 -2.71 -4.18
C HIS A 40 -8.86 -4.23 -4.35
N ALA A 41 -7.76 -4.78 -3.83
CA ALA A 41 -7.45 -6.20 -3.90
C ALA A 41 -8.44 -7.10 -3.13
N GLU A 42 -9.22 -6.55 -2.19
CA GLU A 42 -10.25 -7.29 -1.46
C GLU A 42 -11.50 -7.59 -2.30
N PHE A 43 -11.65 -6.97 -3.47
CA PHE A 43 -12.80 -7.18 -4.35
C PHE A 43 -12.56 -8.37 -5.29
N PHE A 44 -13.42 -9.38 -5.22
CA PHE A 44 -13.38 -10.51 -6.15
C PHE A 44 -14.04 -10.19 -7.50
N ALA A 45 -14.89 -9.16 -7.54
CA ALA A 45 -15.62 -8.73 -8.72
C ALA A 45 -15.90 -7.22 -8.64
N PRO A 46 -16.19 -6.57 -9.79
CA PRO A 46 -16.58 -5.17 -9.81
C PRO A 46 -17.80 -4.91 -8.91
N PRO A 47 -17.79 -3.82 -8.11
CA PRO A 47 -18.93 -3.42 -7.30
C PRO A 47 -20.15 -3.09 -8.16
N LEU A 48 -21.35 -3.22 -7.58
CA LEU A 48 -22.59 -2.79 -8.24
C LEU A 48 -22.66 -1.26 -8.35
N ALA A 49 -23.28 -0.78 -9.43
CA ALA A 49 -23.46 0.66 -9.68
C ALA A 49 -24.33 1.38 -8.63
N ASP A 50 -25.10 0.64 -7.83
CA ASP A 50 -25.89 1.16 -6.70
C ASP A 50 -25.00 1.81 -5.62
N TYR A 51 -23.74 1.37 -5.49
CA TYR A 51 -22.73 1.98 -4.63
C TYR A 51 -21.89 2.95 -5.44
N VAL A 52 -22.49 4.10 -5.78
CA VAL A 52 -21.96 5.04 -6.78
C VAL A 52 -20.54 5.53 -6.46
N ASN A 53 -20.20 5.75 -5.19
CA ASN A 53 -18.89 6.25 -4.78
C ASN A 53 -17.83 5.15 -4.84
N VAL A 54 -18.19 3.93 -4.41
CA VAL A 54 -17.32 2.75 -4.55
C VAL A 54 -17.09 2.43 -6.02
N PHE A 55 -18.15 2.41 -6.83
CA PHE A 55 -18.07 2.12 -8.25
C PHE A 55 -17.18 3.13 -9.00
N ARG A 56 -17.35 4.43 -8.72
CA ARG A 56 -16.46 5.48 -9.25
C ARG A 56 -15.01 5.23 -8.87
N TRP A 57 -14.74 5.03 -7.59
CA TRP A 57 -13.38 4.82 -7.07
C TRP A 57 -12.75 3.55 -7.65
N TYR A 58 -13.46 2.42 -7.63
CA TYR A 58 -12.97 1.14 -8.14
C TYR A 58 -12.51 1.25 -9.60
N ASN A 59 -13.37 1.78 -10.47
CA ASN A 59 -13.03 1.95 -11.90
C ASN A 59 -11.84 2.90 -12.11
N HIS A 60 -11.71 3.92 -11.27
CA HIS A 60 -10.57 4.84 -11.31
C HIS A 60 -9.26 4.14 -10.95
N ILE A 61 -9.24 3.37 -9.85
CA ILE A 61 -8.07 2.60 -9.44
C ILE A 61 -7.71 1.53 -10.48
N GLU A 62 -8.70 0.79 -11.01
CA GLU A 62 -8.50 -0.16 -12.11
C GLU A 62 -7.85 0.48 -13.34
N ALA A 63 -8.29 1.68 -13.73
CA ALA A 63 -7.71 2.39 -14.85
C ALA A 63 -6.24 2.76 -14.60
N LEU A 64 -5.90 3.22 -13.40
CA LEU A 64 -4.53 3.53 -13.01
C LEU A 64 -3.63 2.29 -13.00
N LEU A 65 -4.12 1.16 -12.49
CA LEU A 65 -3.39 -0.11 -12.50
C LEU A 65 -3.12 -0.60 -13.92
N ARG A 66 -4.14 -0.58 -14.78
CA ARG A 66 -4.01 -0.93 -16.21
C ARG A 66 -3.00 -0.05 -16.93
N MET A 67 -3.03 1.27 -16.68
CA MET A 67 -2.08 2.21 -17.29
C MET A 67 -0.65 2.02 -16.79
N SER A 68 -0.48 1.53 -15.57
CA SER A 68 0.84 1.25 -14.97
C SER A 68 1.50 0.00 -15.55
N GLY A 69 0.81 -0.77 -16.41
CA GLY A 69 1.34 -1.99 -17.02
C GLY A 69 1.47 -3.18 -16.06
N VAL A 70 0.93 -3.05 -14.85
CA VAL A 70 0.93 -4.12 -13.84
C VAL A 70 -0.29 -5.01 -14.09
N SER A 71 -0.07 -6.13 -14.79
CA SER A 71 -1.13 -7.09 -15.14
C SER A 71 -0.84 -8.51 -14.65
N GLY A 72 0.33 -8.76 -14.05
CA GLY A 72 0.75 -10.09 -13.59
C GLY A 72 0.58 -10.28 -12.08
N GLU A 73 0.20 -11.50 -11.68
CA GLU A 73 0.26 -11.95 -10.29
C GLU A 73 1.72 -11.91 -9.81
N GLY A 74 1.98 -11.22 -8.70
CA GLY A 74 3.34 -11.05 -8.19
C GLY A 74 3.92 -12.37 -7.70
N GLN A 75 5.02 -12.83 -8.31
CA GLN A 75 5.60 -14.14 -8.04
C GLN A 75 6.48 -14.21 -6.76
N GLY A 76 6.24 -13.31 -5.79
CA GLY A 76 6.94 -13.34 -4.49
C GLY A 76 8.43 -13.02 -4.56
N LEU A 77 8.81 -11.96 -5.27
CA LEU A 77 10.20 -11.50 -5.33
C LEU A 77 10.76 -11.18 -3.93
N LYS A 78 11.70 -12.01 -3.47
CA LYS A 78 12.48 -11.75 -2.27
C LYS A 78 13.68 -10.88 -2.66
N VAL A 79 13.59 -9.58 -2.39
CA VAL A 79 14.72 -8.66 -2.57
C VAL A 79 15.62 -8.80 -1.34
N GLU A 80 16.58 -9.71 -1.43
CA GLU A 80 17.69 -9.78 -0.47
C GLU A 80 18.63 -8.62 -0.81
N GLY A 81 18.45 -7.48 -0.15
CA GLY A 81 19.37 -6.36 -0.28
C GLY A 81 20.76 -6.77 0.20
N SER A 82 21.67 -7.10 -0.72
CA SER A 82 23.10 -7.18 -0.41
C SER A 82 23.62 -5.76 -0.19
N SER A 83 23.49 -5.27 1.04
CA SER A 83 24.32 -4.17 1.52
C SER A 83 25.70 -4.76 1.86
N SER A 84 26.51 -5.02 0.84
CA SER A 84 27.95 -5.21 1.02
C SER A 84 28.58 -3.83 1.10
N ILE A 85 28.59 -3.25 2.29
CA ILE A 85 29.68 -2.37 2.71
C ILE A 85 29.97 -2.63 4.19
N SER A 86 30.79 -3.65 4.45
CA SER A 86 31.63 -3.64 5.63
C SER A 86 32.97 -3.09 5.17
N GLU A 87 33.15 -1.80 5.43
CA GLU A 87 34.41 -1.11 5.31
C GLU A 87 35.46 -1.85 6.14
N GLU A 88 36.48 -2.34 5.45
CA GLU A 88 37.68 -2.96 6.01
C GLU A 88 38.40 -1.93 6.88
N ALA A 89 38.42 -2.18 8.20
CA ALA A 89 39.24 -1.44 9.13
C ALA A 89 40.73 -1.71 8.87
N PRO A 90 41.60 -0.73 9.17
CA PRO A 90 42.69 -1.09 10.07
C PRO A 90 42.86 -0.10 11.22
N ALA A 91 42.80 -0.69 12.42
CA ALA A 91 43.60 -0.43 13.62
C ALA A 91 44.16 0.99 13.87
N SER A 92 43.74 1.57 15.00
CA SER A 92 44.68 2.28 15.88
C SER A 92 44.44 1.85 17.34
N PRO A 93 45.49 1.44 18.07
CA PRO A 93 45.37 0.89 19.43
C PRO A 93 45.08 1.96 20.49
N PRO A 94 44.55 1.58 21.67
CA PRO A 94 44.31 2.52 22.76
C PRO A 94 45.65 2.97 23.33
N ILE A 95 45.88 4.29 23.33
CA ILE A 95 47.01 4.87 24.05
C ILE A 95 46.65 4.79 25.54
N ALA A 96 47.37 3.92 26.26
CA ALA A 96 47.31 3.81 27.70
C ALA A 96 47.74 5.12 28.36
N ASP A 97 46.95 5.55 29.34
CA ASP A 97 47.27 6.64 30.25
C ASP A 97 48.41 6.20 31.18
N THR A 98 49.51 6.96 31.23
CA THR A 98 50.56 6.82 32.25
C THR A 98 51.18 8.18 32.56
N LYS A 99 50.64 8.79 33.64
CA LYS A 99 51.34 9.43 34.79
C LYS A 99 52.26 10.64 34.54
N ILE A 100 51.98 11.77 35.22
CA ILE A 100 52.83 12.40 36.26
C ILE A 100 51.93 13.00 37.35
#